data_AF-A0A957D444-F1
#
_entry.id   AF-A0A957D444-F1
#
_cell.length_a   1.000
_cell.length_b   1.000
_cell.length_c   1.000
_cell.angle_alpha   90.00
_cell.angle_beta   90.00
_cell.angle_gamma   90.00
#
_symmetry.space_group_name_H-M   'P 1'
#
loop_
_entity.id
_entity.type
_entity.pdbx_description
1 polymer ?
#
loop_
_entity_poly.entity_id
_entity_poly.type
_entity_poly.pdbx_seq_one_letter_code
_entity_poly.pdbx_strand_id
1 'polypeptide(L)'
;MNLRPAQEAILEYENGRLAISAVPGSGKTFTLSLLAAQLIGDGRIQPDSQQILIVTYLNASVDTFKARIRKRLTELELSTERGFDVRTLHSLALE
;
A
#
# COMPACT_ATOMS: atom_id res chain seq x y z
N MET A 1 -1.78 -11.83 -15.14
CA MET A 1 -2.45 -12.35 -13.92
C MET A 1 -3.66 -11.46 -13.69
N ASN A 2 -4.86 -12.02 -13.61
CA ASN A 2 -6.07 -11.22 -13.47
C ASN A 2 -6.41 -11.03 -11.98
N LEU A 3 -6.89 -9.84 -11.64
CA LEU A 3 -7.40 -9.54 -10.31
C LEU A 3 -8.74 -10.26 -10.11
N ARG A 4 -9.05 -10.61 -8.86
CA ARG A 4 -10.40 -11.07 -8.51
C ARG A 4 -11.32 -9.86 -8.36
N PRO A 5 -12.64 -10.00 -8.57
CA PRO A 5 -13.58 -8.88 -8.48
C PRO A 5 -13.47 -8.07 -7.17
N ALA A 6 -13.28 -8.74 -6.04
CA ALA A 6 -13.10 -8.05 -4.75
C ALA A 6 -11.80 -7.21 -4.69
N GLN A 7 -10.75 -7.61 -5.41
CA GLN A 7 -9.50 -6.86 -5.48
C GLN A 7 -9.64 -5.66 -6.42
N GLU A 8 -10.34 -5.82 -7.55
CA GLU A 8 -10.68 -4.72 -8.47
C GLU A 8 -11.46 -3.63 -7.72
N ALA A 9 -12.50 -4.02 -6.97
CA ALA A 9 -13.28 -3.09 -6.15
C ALA A 9 -12.44 -2.36 -5.08
N ILE A 10 -11.39 -2.98 -4.55
CA ILE A 10 -10.47 -2.32 -3.62
C ILE A 10 -9.60 -1.27 -4.35
N LEU A 11 -9.24 -1.51 -5.61
CA LEU A 11 -8.44 -0.58 -6.43
C LEU A 11 -9.24 0.62 -6.94
N GLU A 12 -10.57 0.56 -6.90
CA GLU A 12 -11.46 1.71 -7.16
C GLU A 12 -11.54 2.68 -5.97
N TYR A 13 -10.88 2.38 -4.85
CA TYR A 13 -10.85 3.26 -3.69
C TYR A 13 -10.16 4.59 -4.00
N GLU A 14 -10.89 5.69 -3.82
CA GLU A 14 -10.34 7.04 -4.00
C GLU A 14 -10.15 7.79 -2.68
N ASN A 15 -11.13 7.73 -1.78
CA ASN A 15 -11.14 8.47 -0.52
C ASN A 15 -12.15 7.90 0.49
N GLY A 16 -12.16 8.44 1.71
CA GLY A 16 -13.11 8.08 2.75
C GLY A 16 -12.63 6.91 3.62
N ARG A 17 -13.57 6.14 4.17
CA ARG A 17 -13.26 4.96 4.98
C ARG A 17 -13.64 3.72 4.21
N LEU A 18 -12.71 2.78 4.08
CA LEU A 18 -12.94 1.47 3.49
C LEU A 18 -12.57 0.38 4.51
N ALA A 19 -13.47 -0.59 4.68
CA ALA A 19 -13.23 -1.78 5.48
C ALA A 19 -13.27 -3.01 4.58
N ILE A 20 -12.26 -3.88 4.71
CA ILE A 20 -12.12 -5.08 3.89
C ILE A 20 -12.12 -6.29 4.82
N SER A 21 -13.17 -7.11 4.73
CA SER A 21 -13.19 -8.41 5.40
C SER A 21 -12.20 -9.36 4.72
N ALA A 22 -11.37 -10.06 5.50
CA ALA A 22 -10.29 -10.83 4.90
C ALA A 22 -9.89 -12.07 5.70
N VAL A 23 -9.74 -13.19 4.99
CA VAL A 23 -9.26 -14.48 5.51
C VAL A 23 -7.76 -14.68 5.29
N PRO A 24 -7.09 -15.61 5.99
CA PRO A 24 -5.72 -16.02 5.65
C PRO A 24 -5.58 -16.40 4.16
N GLY A 25 -4.47 -16.03 3.54
CA GLY A 25 -4.23 -16.32 2.11
C GLY A 25 -5.04 -15.49 1.10
N SER A 26 -5.89 -14.56 1.56
CA SER A 26 -6.75 -13.77 0.66
C SER A 26 -6.02 -12.72 -0.21
N GLY A 27 -4.68 -12.66 -0.20
CA GLY A 27 -3.94 -11.72 -1.04
C GLY A 27 -4.01 -10.25 -0.61
N LYS A 28 -4.31 -9.95 0.67
CA LYS A 28 -4.36 -8.58 1.21
C LYS A 28 -3.09 -7.78 0.91
N THR A 29 -1.94 -8.32 1.28
CA THR A 29 -0.65 -7.63 1.11
C THR A 29 -0.39 -7.30 -0.35
N PHE A 30 -0.76 -8.19 -1.28
CA PHE A 30 -0.66 -7.91 -2.70
C PHE A 30 -1.57 -6.75 -3.11
N THR A 31 -2.84 -6.80 -2.72
CA THR A 31 -3.86 -5.83 -3.13
C THR A 31 -3.59 -4.45 -2.54
N LEU A 32 -3.23 -4.37 -1.26
CA LEU A 32 -2.94 -3.11 -0.58
C LEU A 32 -1.62 -2.48 -1.05
N SER A 33 -0.59 -3.28 -1.37
CA SER A 33 0.63 -2.75 -1.99
C SER A 33 0.35 -2.20 -3.39
N LEU A 34 -0.54 -2.85 -4.15
CA LEU A 34 -0.95 -2.38 -5.47
C LEU A 34 -1.75 -1.07 -5.36
N LEU A 35 -2.72 -1.00 -4.45
CA LEU A 35 -3.50 0.22 -4.19
C LEU A 35 -2.59 1.38 -3.80
N ALA A 36 -1.61 1.17 -2.90
CA ALA A 36 -0.69 2.22 -2.49
C ALA A 36 0.13 2.77 -3.67
N ALA A 37 0.67 1.88 -4.51
CA ALA A 37 1.41 2.30 -5.70
C ALA A 37 0.52 3.03 -6.73
N GLN A 38 -0.73 2.56 -6.91
CA GLN A 38 -1.70 3.18 -7.81
C GLN A 38 -2.08 4.59 -7.33
N LEU A 39 -2.39 4.78 -6.05
CA LEU A 39 -2.70 6.11 -5.51
C LEU A 39 -1.54 7.11 -5.70
N ILE A 40 -0.29 6.64 -5.61
CA ILE A 40 0.90 7.45 -5.91
C ILE A 40 0.96 7.77 -7.40
N GLY A 41 0.85 6.76 -8.26
CA GLY A 41 0.96 6.91 -9.72
C GLY A 41 -0.16 7.75 -10.33
N ASP A 42 -1.36 7.68 -9.76
CA ASP A 42 -2.53 8.47 -10.15
C ASP A 42 -2.45 9.92 -9.65
N GLY A 43 -1.36 10.31 -8.96
CA GLY A 43 -1.17 11.66 -8.44
C GLY A 43 -2.13 12.04 -7.32
N ARG A 44 -2.68 11.06 -6.58
CA ARG A 44 -3.62 11.32 -5.46
C ARG A 44 -2.93 11.88 -4.23
N ILE A 45 -1.60 11.85 -4.21
CA ILE A 45 -0.77 12.51 -3.20
C ILE A 45 0.34 13.28 -3.91
N GLN A 46 0.91 14.28 -3.24
CA GLN A 46 2.17 14.93 -3.64
C GLN A 46 3.34 14.25 -2.92
N PRO A 47 4.16 13.40 -3.57
CA PRO A 47 5.16 12.56 -2.88
C PRO A 47 6.25 13.33 -2.12
N ASP A 48 6.45 14.62 -2.45
CA ASP A 48 7.42 15.49 -1.77
C ASP A 48 6.90 16.10 -0.46
N SER A 49 5.59 16.12 -0.24
CA SER A 49 4.95 16.73 0.94
C SER A 49 3.97 15.79 1.66
N GLN A 50 3.60 14.68 1.04
CA GLN A 50 2.61 13.72 1.51
C GLN A 50 3.11 12.29 1.31
N GLN A 51 2.56 11.39 2.13
CA GLN A 51 2.89 9.97 2.07
C GLN A 51 1.66 9.11 2.38
N ILE A 52 1.60 7.94 1.75
CA ILE A 52 0.70 6.86 2.18
C ILE A 52 1.38 6.13 3.34
N LEU A 53 0.78 6.23 4.52
CA LEU A 53 1.23 5.48 5.70
C LEU A 53 0.52 4.13 5.78
N ILE A 54 1.31 3.05 5.79
CA ILE A 54 0.82 1.69 6.03
C ILE A 54 1.29 1.24 7.39
N VAL A 55 0.35 0.83 8.24
CA VAL A 55 0.64 0.39 9.60
C VAL A 55 0.28 -1.08 9.74
N THR A 56 1.20 -1.88 10.28
CA THR A 56 1.03 -3.32 10.49
C THR A 56 1.47 -3.73 11.89
N TYR A 57 1.27 -5.00 12.26
CA TYR A 57 1.69 -5.52 13.56
C TYR A 57 3.12 -6.07 13.55
N LEU A 58 3.51 -6.76 12.47
CA LEU A 58 4.77 -7.51 12.40
C LEU A 58 5.83 -6.77 11.59
N ASN A 59 7.07 -6.75 12.07
CA ASN A 59 8.22 -6.22 11.32
C ASN A 59 8.40 -6.92 9.96
N ALA A 60 8.25 -8.25 9.90
CA ALA A 60 8.34 -8.98 8.62
C ALA A 60 7.27 -8.52 7.59
N SER A 61 6.11 -8.03 8.05
CA SER A 61 5.12 -7.44 7.16
C SER A 61 5.55 -6.08 6.63
N VAL A 62 6.28 -5.28 7.42
CA VAL A 62 6.85 -4.00 6.99
C VAL A 62 7.74 -4.19 5.77
N ASP A 63 8.71 -5.09 5.88
CA ASP A 63 9.66 -5.36 4.79
C ASP A 63 8.94 -5.89 3.54
N THR A 64 7.96 -6.78 3.74
CA THR A 64 7.15 -7.32 2.64
C THR A 64 6.38 -6.22 1.90
N PHE A 65 5.75 -5.30 2.61
CA PHE A 65 5.04 -4.17 2.00
C PHE A 65 6.00 -3.24 1.28
N LYS A 66 7.12 -2.86 1.90
CA LYS A 66 8.14 -2.00 1.29
C LYS A 66 8.66 -2.59 -0.02
N ALA A 67 9.05 -3.87 -0.01
CA ALA A 67 9.55 -4.55 -1.19
C ALA A 67 8.50 -4.60 -2.33
N ARG A 68 7.24 -4.89 -2.01
CA ARG A 68 6.17 -4.98 -3.01
C ARG A 68 5.79 -3.63 -3.59
N ILE A 69 5.68 -2.58 -2.77
CA ILE A 69 5.35 -1.23 -3.25
C ILE A 69 6.47 -0.71 -4.14
N ARG A 70 7.73 -0.82 -3.72
CA ARG A 70 8.88 -0.42 -4.55
C ARG A 70 8.89 -1.13 -5.89
N LYS A 71 8.67 -2.45 -5.89
CA LYS A 71 8.56 -3.22 -7.13
C LYS A 71 7.46 -2.65 -8.06
N ARG A 72 6.28 -2.34 -7.53
CA ARG A 72 5.20 -1.75 -8.33
C ARG A 72 5.51 -0.36 -8.85
N LEU A 73 6.11 0.50 -8.02
CA LEU A 73 6.54 1.83 -8.45
C LEU A 73 7.62 1.74 -9.54
N THR A 74 8.56 0.79 -9.45
CA THR A 74 9.53 0.53 -10.52
C THR A 74 8.85 0.09 -11.82
N GLU A 75 7.86 -0.80 -11.74
CA GLU A 75 7.07 -1.23 -12.92
C GLU A 75 6.28 -0.08 -13.57
N LEU A 76 5.97 0.98 -12.80
CA LEU A 76 5.31 2.20 -13.28
C LEU A 76 6.30 3.31 -13.66
N GLU A 77 7.61 3.06 -13.61
CA GLU A 77 8.67 4.04 -13.86
C GLU A 77 8.62 5.26 -12.91
N LEU A 78 8.13 5.05 -11.69
CA LEU A 78 8.01 6.08 -10.65
C LEU A 78 9.14 5.99 -9.61
N SER A 79 9.39 7.10 -8.91
CA SER A 79 10.32 7.13 -7.79
C SER A 79 9.92 6.15 -6.69
N THR A 80 10.89 5.42 -6.16
CA THR A 80 10.70 4.42 -5.10
C THR A 80 11.13 4.92 -3.71
N GLU A 81 11.67 6.14 -3.65
CA GLU A 81 12.26 6.73 -2.45
C GLU A 81 11.26 7.57 -1.64
N ARG A 82 10.12 7.95 -2.24
CA ARG A 82 9.15 8.90 -1.67
C ARG A 82 7.71 8.42 -1.89
N GLY A 83 6.76 9.07 -1.22
CA GLY A 83 5.33 8.85 -1.40
C GLY A 83 4.71 7.76 -0.52
N PHE A 84 5.49 6.96 0.20
CA PHE A 84 4.94 6.01 1.18
C PHE A 84 5.90 5.73 2.33
N ASP A 85 5.33 5.30 3.45
CA ASP A 85 6.08 4.65 4.53
C ASP A 85 5.28 3.47 5.09
N VAL A 86 6.01 2.50 5.64
CA VAL A 86 5.45 1.32 6.27
C VAL A 86 6.09 1.13 7.62
N ARG A 87 5.26 1.02 8.65
CA ARG A 87 5.69 0.92 10.05
C ARG A 87 4.87 -0.08 10.82
N THR A 88 5.38 -0.47 11.99
CA THR A 88 4.56 -1.18 12.96
C THR A 88 3.73 -0.20 13.78
N LEU A 89 2.64 -0.68 14.39
CA LEU A 89 1.88 0.10 15.38
C LEU A 89 2.78 0.59 16.52
N HIS A 90 3.69 -0.26 17.01
CA HIS A 90 4.59 0.09 18.10
C HIS A 90 5.57 1.19 17.71
N SER A 91 6.20 1.10 16.53
CA SER A 91 7.11 2.15 16.06
C SER A 91 6.39 3.47 15.78
N LEU A 92 5.13 3.41 15.34
CA LEU A 92 4.33 4.61 15.14
C LEU A 92 3.97 5.29 16.47
N ALA A 93 3.77 4.53 17.54
CA ALA A 93 3.41 5.05 18.86
C ALA A 93 4.59 5.63 19.65
N LEU A 94 5.83 5.39 19.20
CA LEU A 94 7.05 5.91 19.83
C LEU A 94 7.52 7.24 19.22
N GLU A 95 6.89 7.69 18.13
CA GLU A 95 7.11 9.00 17.50
C GLU A 95 6.09 10.03 17.97
#